data_AF-A0AAV6GMS3-F1
#
_entry.id   AF-A0AAV6GMS3-F1
#
_cell.length_a   1.000
_cell.length_b   1.000
_cell.length_c   1.000
_cell.angle_alpha   90.00
_cell.angle_beta   90.00
_cell.angle_gamma   90.00
#
_symmetry.space_group_name_H-M   'P 1'
#
loop_
_entity.id
_entity.type
_entity.pdbx_description
1 polymer ?
#
loop_
_entity_poly.entity_id
_entity_poly.type
_entity_poly.pdbx_seq_one_letter_code
_entity_poly.pdbx_strand_id
1 'polypeptide(L)'
;MDSFSTKNLALQAQKKLMSKMANKTVANMFIDDTSSEVLDELYRVTKEYTRNRKEAQKIIKNLIKMVVKLGVLYRNNQFSADELALVEGFRKKVHTLAMTAVSFHQIEFTFDRRIMSGILNECRELLHQAINRHLTAKSHSRINHVFNHFADCDFLATLYGPTEVYRGHLQRICDGVNKMLDEGNL
;
A
#
# COMPACT_ATOMS: atom_id res chain seq x y z
N MET A 1 -48.45 -23.80 -7.77
CA MET A 1 -47.36 -23.99 -8.76
C MET A 1 -46.12 -23.36 -8.17
N ASP A 2 -45.11 -24.16 -7.83
CA ASP A 2 -43.84 -23.64 -7.35
C ASP A 2 -43.17 -22.83 -8.46
N SER A 3 -43.06 -21.51 -8.25
CA SER A 3 -42.32 -20.63 -9.15
C SER A 3 -40.81 -20.80 -8.91
N PHE A 4 -40.29 -21.97 -9.24
CA PHE A 4 -38.85 -22.20 -9.29
C PHE A 4 -38.23 -21.29 -10.36
N SER A 5 -37.39 -20.35 -9.94
CA SER A 5 -36.69 -19.44 -10.83
C SER A 5 -35.19 -19.70 -10.76
N THR A 6 -34.65 -20.28 -11.83
CA THR A 6 -33.21 -20.43 -12.06
C THR A 6 -32.45 -19.10 -11.95
N LYS A 7 -33.10 -17.98 -12.30
CA LYS A 7 -32.53 -16.63 -12.12
C LYS A 7 -32.31 -16.28 -10.66
N ASN A 8 -33.25 -16.60 -9.77
CA ASN A 8 -33.10 -16.37 -8.33
C ASN A 8 -32.03 -17.28 -7.72
N LEU A 9 -31.97 -18.54 -8.17
CA LEU A 9 -30.93 -19.48 -7.74
C LEU A 9 -29.53 -19.02 -8.17
N ALA A 10 -29.38 -18.56 -9.42
CA ALA A 10 -28.13 -18.03 -9.94
C ALA A 10 -27.69 -16.75 -9.21
N LEU A 11 -28.63 -15.84 -8.91
CA LEU A 11 -28.35 -14.63 -8.12
C LEU A 11 -27.93 -14.96 -6.68
N GLN A 12 -28.54 -15.97 -6.06
CA GLN A 12 -28.13 -16.43 -4.72
C GLN A 12 -26.74 -17.07 -4.74
N ALA A 13 -26.46 -17.90 -5.74
CA ALA A 13 -25.13 -18.49 -5.94
C ALA A 13 -24.07 -17.41 -6.18
N GLN A 14 -24.37 -16.41 -7.03
CA GLN A 14 -23.49 -15.28 -7.31
C GLN A 14 -23.22 -14.44 -6.05
N LYS A 15 -24.25 -14.09 -5.28
CA LYS A 15 -24.09 -13.37 -3.99
C LYS A 15 -23.25 -14.15 -2.99
N LYS A 16 -23.44 -15.47 -2.91
CA LYS A 16 -22.70 -16.36 -2.00
C LYS A 16 -21.23 -16.53 -2.42
N LEU A 17 -20.94 -16.53 -3.72
CA LEU A 17 -19.56 -16.52 -4.24
C LEU A 17 -18.88 -15.18 -3.96
N MET A 18 -19.53 -14.07 -4.27
CA MET A 18 -19.01 -12.72 -4.02
C MET A 18 -18.75 -12.46 -2.52
N SER A 19 -19.65 -12.90 -1.64
CA SER A 19 -19.47 -12.73 -0.18
C SER A 19 -18.35 -13.60 0.38
N LYS A 20 -18.16 -14.82 -0.14
CA LYS A 20 -17.04 -15.70 0.24
C LYS A 20 -15.69 -15.19 -0.25
N MET A 21 -15.62 -14.63 -1.46
CA MET A 21 -14.40 -14.02 -1.99
C MET A 21 -13.99 -12.74 -1.24
N ALA A 22 -14.95 -11.98 -0.71
CA ALA A 22 -14.70 -10.71 -0.03
C ALA A 22 -14.33 -10.85 1.46
N ASN A 23 -14.92 -11.77 2.21
CA ASN A 23 -14.92 -11.65 3.68
C ASN A 23 -13.86 -12.45 4.45
N LYS A 24 -13.35 -13.58 3.94
CA LYS A 24 -12.43 -14.43 4.73
C LYS A 24 -10.96 -14.27 4.33
N THR A 25 -10.71 -14.02 3.05
CA THR A 25 -9.36 -14.06 2.49
C THR A 25 -8.70 -12.68 2.53
N VAL A 26 -9.48 -11.59 2.39
CA VAL A 26 -8.97 -10.21 2.47
C VAL A 26 -8.59 -9.85 3.91
N ALA A 27 -9.28 -10.36 4.93
CA ALA A 27 -8.98 -10.04 6.34
C ALA A 27 -7.58 -10.52 6.78
N ASN A 28 -7.17 -11.74 6.43
CA ASN A 28 -5.90 -12.31 6.92
C ASN A 28 -4.64 -11.76 6.24
N MET A 29 -4.75 -10.89 5.22
CA MET A 29 -3.59 -10.31 4.52
C MET A 29 -3.22 -8.91 5.03
N PHE A 30 -4.05 -8.31 5.92
CA PHE A 30 -3.95 -6.89 6.33
C PHE A 30 -4.06 -6.64 7.83
N ILE A 31 -4.15 -7.70 8.64
CA ILE A 31 -4.39 -7.61 10.09
C ILE A 31 -3.27 -8.37 10.80
N ASP A 32 -2.03 -8.09 10.44
CA ASP A 32 -0.97 -8.23 11.42
C ASP A 32 -0.82 -6.86 12.13
N ASP A 33 -0.54 -6.92 13.43
CA ASP A 33 -0.53 -5.73 14.29
C ASP A 33 0.57 -4.74 13.84
N THR A 34 1.70 -5.26 13.34
CA THR A 34 2.84 -4.45 12.87
C THR A 34 2.47 -3.59 11.66
N SER A 35 1.86 -4.18 10.63
CA SER A 35 1.40 -3.47 9.43
C SER A 35 0.39 -2.38 9.78
N SER A 36 -0.49 -2.66 10.76
CA SER A 36 -1.50 -1.71 11.23
C SER A 36 -0.88 -0.50 11.92
N GLU A 37 0.12 -0.73 12.78
CA GLU A 37 0.88 0.33 13.45
C GLU A 37 1.63 1.23 12.45
N VAL A 38 2.27 0.65 11.44
CA VAL A 38 2.95 1.42 10.38
C VAL A 38 1.94 2.28 9.61
N LEU A 39 0.78 1.73 9.24
CA LEU A 39 -0.27 2.49 8.55
C LEU A 39 -0.82 3.65 9.40
N ASP A 40 -0.94 3.45 10.72
CA ASP A 40 -1.36 4.48 11.66
C ASP A 40 -0.32 5.61 11.79
N GLU A 41 0.96 5.29 11.80
CA GLU A 41 2.01 6.31 11.80
C GLU A 41 2.09 7.06 10.47
N LEU A 42 1.97 6.35 9.33
CA LEU A 42 1.83 6.97 8.01
C LEU A 42 0.64 7.93 7.94
N TYR A 43 -0.49 7.56 8.56
CA TYR A 43 -1.64 8.45 8.72
C TYR A 43 -1.28 9.70 9.54
N ARG A 44 -0.63 9.54 10.70
CA ARG A 44 -0.28 10.64 11.62
C ARG A 44 0.64 11.65 10.94
N VAL A 45 1.73 11.21 10.29
CA VAL A 45 2.66 12.11 9.59
C VAL A 45 2.01 12.79 8.39
N THR A 46 1.13 12.09 7.68
CA THR A 46 0.37 12.68 6.56
C THR A 46 -0.60 13.74 7.05
N LYS A 47 -1.30 13.48 8.16
CA LYS A 47 -2.24 14.44 8.76
C LYS A 47 -1.50 15.68 9.26
N GLU A 48 -0.35 15.50 9.89
CA GLU A 48 0.47 16.61 10.40
C GLU A 48 0.95 17.49 9.25
N TYR A 49 1.47 16.87 8.18
CA TYR A 49 2.00 17.59 7.02
C TYR A 49 0.91 18.35 6.25
N THR A 50 -0.17 17.66 5.88
CA THR A 50 -1.24 18.23 5.08
C THR A 50 -2.15 19.18 5.87
N ARG A 51 -2.08 19.12 7.21
CA ARG A 51 -3.03 19.75 8.15
C ARG A 51 -4.50 19.43 7.79
N ASN A 52 -4.73 18.29 7.14
CA ASN A 52 -6.04 17.92 6.61
C ASN A 52 -6.37 16.45 6.93
N ARG A 53 -7.18 16.26 7.97
CA ARG A 53 -7.63 14.94 8.42
C ARG A 53 -8.33 14.14 7.31
N LYS A 54 -9.20 14.79 6.53
CA LYS A 54 -9.97 14.10 5.48
C LYS A 54 -9.05 13.60 4.38
N GLU A 55 -8.04 14.39 4.04
CA GLU A 55 -7.06 14.04 3.01
C GLU A 55 -6.14 12.91 3.48
N ALA A 56 -5.60 13.00 4.69
CA ALA A 56 -4.80 11.93 5.28
C ALA A 56 -5.56 10.59 5.35
N GLN A 57 -6.82 10.61 5.80
CA GLN A 57 -7.68 9.41 5.79
C GLN A 57 -7.90 8.87 4.37
N LYS A 58 -8.01 9.75 3.37
CA LYS A 58 -8.22 9.35 1.98
C LYS A 58 -6.97 8.71 1.37
N ILE A 59 -5.78 9.24 1.65
CA ILE A 59 -4.49 8.67 1.23
C ILE A 59 -4.35 7.26 1.78
N ILE A 60 -4.50 7.06 3.08
CA ILE A 60 -4.34 5.74 3.72
C ILE A 60 -5.41 4.75 3.27
N LYS A 61 -6.67 5.20 3.13
CA LYS A 61 -7.74 4.37 2.54
C LYS A 61 -7.43 3.96 1.11
N ASN A 62 -6.80 4.83 0.31
CA ASN A 62 -6.43 4.51 -1.06
C ASN A 62 -5.28 3.49 -1.09
N LEU A 63 -4.28 3.64 -0.21
CA LEU A 63 -3.20 2.67 -0.02
C LEU A 63 -3.76 1.29 0.33
N ILE A 64 -4.60 1.19 1.35
CA ILE A 64 -5.25 -0.09 1.73
C ILE A 64 -6.03 -0.69 0.55
N LYS A 65 -6.82 0.12 -0.16
CA LYS A 65 -7.57 -0.37 -1.34
C LYS A 65 -6.66 -0.88 -2.46
N MET A 66 -5.48 -0.30 -2.64
CA MET A 66 -4.51 -0.74 -3.65
C MET A 66 -3.95 -2.10 -3.28
N VAL A 67 -3.42 -2.24 -2.06
CA VAL A 67 -2.81 -3.49 -1.61
C VAL A 67 -3.86 -4.61 -1.58
N VAL A 68 -5.08 -4.35 -1.10
CA VAL A 68 -6.18 -5.33 -1.11
C VAL A 68 -6.47 -5.84 -2.51
N LYS A 69 -6.57 -4.93 -3.49
CA LYS A 69 -6.84 -5.32 -4.88
C LYS A 69 -5.69 -6.12 -5.48
N LEU A 70 -4.45 -5.72 -5.22
CA LEU A 70 -3.26 -6.45 -5.67
C LEU A 70 -3.25 -7.87 -5.09
N GLY A 71 -3.50 -8.01 -3.79
CA GLY A 71 -3.56 -9.31 -3.12
C GLY A 71 -4.68 -10.22 -3.64
N VAL A 72 -5.85 -9.66 -3.97
CA VAL A 72 -6.95 -10.42 -4.58
C VAL A 72 -6.60 -10.90 -5.99
N LEU A 73 -5.95 -10.06 -6.82
CA LEU A 73 -5.50 -10.47 -8.15
C LEU A 73 -4.45 -11.57 -8.07
N TYR A 74 -3.45 -11.40 -7.19
CA TYR A 74 -2.38 -12.38 -6.99
C TYR A 74 -2.92 -13.73 -6.51
N ARG A 75 -3.74 -13.76 -5.45
CA ARG A 75 -4.29 -15.01 -4.91
C ARG A 75 -5.23 -15.74 -5.85
N ASN A 76 -5.90 -15.02 -6.74
CA ASN A 76 -6.81 -15.61 -7.73
C ASN A 76 -6.11 -15.93 -9.05
N ASN A 77 -4.76 -15.93 -9.08
CA ASN A 77 -3.95 -16.24 -10.26
C ASN A 77 -4.39 -15.43 -11.50
N GLN A 78 -4.74 -14.15 -11.31
CA GLN A 78 -5.23 -13.30 -12.39
C GLN A 78 -4.09 -12.74 -13.25
N PHE A 79 -2.86 -12.75 -12.74
CA PHE A 79 -1.69 -12.26 -13.46
C PHE A 79 -1.14 -13.29 -14.44
N SER A 80 -0.78 -12.81 -15.63
CA SER A 80 0.07 -13.51 -16.58
C SER A 80 1.53 -13.59 -16.10
N ALA A 81 2.37 -14.37 -16.78
CA ALA A 81 3.79 -14.49 -16.43
C ALA A 81 4.53 -13.14 -16.45
N ASP A 82 4.27 -12.30 -17.45
CA ASP A 82 4.87 -10.96 -17.55
C ASP A 82 4.41 -10.05 -16.41
N GLU A 83 3.11 -10.12 -16.04
CA GLU A 83 2.58 -9.34 -14.92
C GLU A 83 3.11 -9.84 -13.58
N LEU A 84 3.32 -11.14 -13.42
CA LEU A 84 3.98 -11.70 -12.23
C LEU A 84 5.42 -11.22 -12.11
N ALA A 85 6.16 -11.09 -13.22
CA ALA A 85 7.50 -10.50 -13.22
C ALA A 85 7.47 -9.03 -12.78
N LEU A 86 6.45 -8.26 -13.19
CA LEU A 86 6.25 -6.88 -12.72
C LEU A 86 5.90 -6.82 -11.22
N VAL A 87 5.06 -7.73 -10.73
CA VAL A 87 4.72 -7.82 -9.29
C VAL A 87 5.96 -8.18 -8.47
N GLU A 88 6.79 -9.10 -8.94
CA GLU A 88 8.05 -9.45 -8.27
C GLU A 88 9.05 -8.28 -8.30
N GLY A 89 9.13 -7.55 -9.42
CA GLY A 89 9.89 -6.31 -9.51
C GLY A 89 9.41 -5.26 -8.51
N PHE A 90 8.09 -5.08 -8.39
CA PHE A 90 7.47 -4.20 -7.40
C PHE A 90 7.85 -4.60 -5.98
N ARG A 91 7.75 -5.90 -5.63
CA ARG A 91 8.12 -6.41 -4.31
C ARG A 91 9.58 -6.13 -3.97
N LYS A 92 10.52 -6.45 -4.88
CA LYS A 92 11.95 -6.14 -4.70
C LYS A 92 12.20 -4.64 -4.48
N LYS A 93 11.44 -3.80 -5.18
CA LYS A 93 11.56 -2.35 -5.04
C LYS A 93 10.99 -1.83 -3.72
N VAL A 94 9.87 -2.39 -3.24
CA VAL A 94 9.32 -2.12 -1.90
C VAL A 94 10.30 -2.56 -0.81
N HIS A 95 10.94 -3.72 -0.95
CA HIS A 95 11.99 -4.15 -0.02
C HIS A 95 13.18 -3.18 -0.01
N THR A 96 13.62 -2.72 -1.19
CA THR A 96 14.66 -1.69 -1.30
C THR A 96 14.23 -0.40 -0.61
N LEU A 97 13.01 0.07 -0.86
CA LEU A 97 12.43 1.25 -0.23
C LEU A 97 12.45 1.16 1.30
N ALA A 98 12.03 0.03 1.84
CA ALA A 98 12.00 -0.24 3.27
C ALA A 98 13.41 -0.15 3.89
N MET A 99 14.39 -0.84 3.32
CA MET A 99 15.78 -0.78 3.79
C MET A 99 16.35 0.63 3.69
N THR A 100 16.09 1.35 2.61
CA THR A 100 16.55 2.74 2.44
C THR A 100 15.91 3.67 3.47
N ALA A 101 14.62 3.53 3.75
CA ALA A 101 13.92 4.34 4.75
C ALA A 101 14.49 4.16 6.15
N VAL A 102 14.73 2.90 6.55
CA VAL A 102 15.39 2.58 7.82
C VAL A 102 16.81 3.15 7.85
N SER A 103 17.59 2.94 6.80
CA SER A 103 19.00 3.36 6.75
C SER A 103 19.14 4.88 6.87
N PHE A 104 18.26 5.65 6.19
CA PHE A 104 18.24 7.11 6.28
C PHE A 104 17.86 7.65 7.65
N HIS A 105 17.12 6.87 8.44
CA HIS A 105 16.80 7.23 9.83
C HIS A 105 17.93 6.85 10.80
N GLN A 106 18.52 5.67 10.62
CA GLN A 106 19.55 5.14 11.53
C GLN A 106 20.92 5.77 11.36
N ILE A 107 21.26 6.25 10.15
CA ILE A 107 22.58 6.80 9.85
C ILE A 107 22.46 8.30 9.64
N GLU A 108 23.03 9.08 10.55
CA GLU A 108 22.99 10.54 10.50
C GLU A 108 23.57 11.08 9.19
N PHE A 109 22.97 12.18 8.69
CA PHE A 109 23.41 12.92 7.50
C PHE A 109 23.38 12.13 6.17
N THR A 110 22.74 10.96 6.12
CA THR A 110 22.63 10.15 4.88
C THR A 110 21.34 10.38 4.09
N PHE A 111 20.33 11.00 4.70
CA PHE A 111 19.02 11.18 4.06
C PHE A 111 19.10 11.98 2.76
N ASP A 112 18.61 11.37 1.67
CA ASP A 112 18.39 12.04 0.38
C ASP A 112 16.94 11.87 -0.08
N ARG A 113 16.19 12.98 -0.05
CA ARG A 113 14.80 13.05 -0.50
C ARG A 113 14.61 12.64 -1.96
N ARG A 114 15.59 12.89 -2.85
CA ARG A 114 15.50 12.56 -4.28
C ARG A 114 15.65 11.07 -4.51
N ILE A 115 16.54 10.41 -3.77
CA ILE A 115 16.68 8.95 -3.81
C ILE A 115 15.37 8.29 -3.36
N MET A 116 14.86 8.70 -2.20
CA MET A 116 13.60 8.17 -1.66
C MET A 116 12.42 8.40 -2.61
N SER A 117 12.28 9.61 -3.14
CA SER A 117 11.25 9.96 -4.14
C SER A 117 11.40 9.14 -5.42
N GLY A 118 12.62 8.92 -5.90
CA GLY A 118 12.89 8.09 -7.08
C GLY A 118 12.42 6.64 -6.90
N ILE A 119 12.78 6.01 -5.78
CA ILE A 119 12.36 4.63 -5.46
C ILE A 119 10.83 4.52 -5.37
N LEU A 120 10.17 5.49 -4.72
CA LEU A 120 8.71 5.53 -4.65
C LEU A 120 8.05 5.67 -6.02
N ASN A 121 8.61 6.48 -6.92
CA ASN A 121 8.11 6.59 -8.28
C ASN A 121 8.35 5.31 -9.10
N GLU A 122 9.47 4.61 -8.92
CA GLU A 122 9.67 3.29 -9.52
C GLU A 122 8.62 2.27 -9.05
N CYS A 123 8.32 2.24 -7.74
CA CYS A 123 7.22 1.45 -7.20
C CYS A 123 5.87 1.80 -7.85
N ARG A 124 5.60 3.10 -8.05
CA ARG A 124 4.37 3.59 -8.69
C ARG A 124 4.23 3.06 -10.12
N GLU A 125 5.28 3.17 -10.93
CA GLU A 125 5.26 2.75 -12.33
C GLU A 125 5.14 1.23 -12.49
N LEU A 126 5.87 0.46 -11.69
CA LEU A 126 5.75 -1.00 -11.68
C LEU A 126 4.31 -1.44 -11.33
N LEU A 127 3.72 -0.80 -10.32
CA LEU A 127 2.36 -1.11 -9.92
C LEU A 127 1.35 -0.75 -11.02
N HIS A 128 1.49 0.41 -11.66
CA HIS A 128 0.65 0.79 -12.80
C HIS A 128 0.69 -0.23 -13.93
N GLN A 129 1.87 -0.70 -14.30
CA GLN A 129 2.04 -1.70 -15.35
C GLN A 129 1.40 -3.03 -14.95
N ALA A 130 1.64 -3.50 -13.72
CA ALA A 130 1.12 -4.78 -13.24
C ALA A 130 -0.42 -4.84 -13.24
N ILE A 131 -1.10 -3.73 -12.90
CA ILE A 131 -2.56 -3.72 -12.77
C ILE A 131 -3.31 -3.29 -14.04
N ASN A 132 -2.59 -2.87 -15.08
CA ASN A 132 -3.14 -2.12 -16.22
C ASN A 132 -4.32 -2.85 -16.91
N ARG A 133 -4.24 -4.18 -17.02
CA ARG A 133 -5.26 -5.02 -17.67
C ARG A 133 -6.43 -5.40 -16.76
N HIS A 134 -6.29 -5.20 -15.45
CA HIS A 134 -7.17 -5.79 -14.43
C HIS A 134 -8.04 -4.76 -13.73
N LEU A 135 -7.54 -3.53 -13.61
CA LEU A 135 -8.14 -2.51 -12.76
C LEU A 135 -8.48 -1.24 -13.54
N THR A 136 -9.46 -0.51 -13.04
CA THR A 136 -9.98 0.67 -13.73
C THR A 136 -9.12 1.91 -13.52
N ALA A 137 -9.36 2.96 -14.33
CA ALA A 137 -8.76 4.29 -14.15
C ALA A 137 -8.88 4.82 -12.70
N LYS A 138 -9.94 4.46 -11.98
CA LYS A 138 -10.11 4.79 -10.57
C LYS A 138 -9.00 4.19 -9.68
N SER A 139 -8.53 2.98 -9.97
CA SER A 139 -7.40 2.39 -9.25
C SER A 139 -6.09 3.11 -9.60
N HIS A 140 -5.86 3.46 -10.87
CA HIS A 140 -4.69 4.23 -11.27
C HIS A 140 -4.66 5.61 -10.60
N SER A 141 -5.80 6.31 -10.55
CA SER A 141 -5.90 7.58 -9.82
C SER A 141 -5.58 7.44 -8.33
N ARG A 142 -5.94 6.31 -7.70
CA ARG A 142 -5.57 6.04 -6.29
C ARG A 142 -4.07 5.80 -6.12
N ILE A 143 -3.44 5.08 -7.04
CA ILE A 143 -1.99 4.87 -7.05
C ILE A 143 -1.29 6.22 -7.11
N ASN A 144 -1.64 7.06 -8.08
CA ASN A 144 -1.09 8.41 -8.19
C ASN A 144 -1.31 9.23 -6.91
N HIS A 145 -2.52 9.19 -6.35
CA HIS A 145 -2.83 9.93 -5.13
C HIS A 145 -1.96 9.53 -3.93
N VAL A 146 -1.61 8.25 -3.80
CA VAL A 146 -0.77 7.73 -2.71
C VAL A 146 0.69 8.08 -2.96
N PHE A 147 1.21 7.71 -4.13
CA PHE A 147 2.63 7.88 -4.44
C PHE A 147 3.01 9.35 -4.65
N ASN A 148 2.14 10.19 -5.21
CA ASN A 148 2.44 11.62 -5.33
C ASN A 148 2.59 12.29 -3.96
N HIS A 149 1.86 11.84 -2.93
CA HIS A 149 2.04 12.33 -1.57
C HIS A 149 3.34 11.81 -0.95
N PHE A 150 3.55 10.50 -0.93
CA PHE A 150 4.72 9.93 -0.24
C PHE A 150 6.05 10.23 -0.97
N ALA A 151 6.02 10.44 -2.29
CA ALA A 151 7.19 10.82 -3.08
C ALA A 151 7.42 12.34 -3.16
N ASP A 152 6.57 13.15 -2.52
CA ASP A 152 6.76 14.60 -2.46
C ASP A 152 8.05 14.92 -1.70
N CYS A 153 8.96 15.64 -2.35
CA CYS A 153 10.27 15.93 -1.79
C CYS A 153 10.19 16.82 -0.54
N ASP A 154 9.16 17.67 -0.43
CA ASP A 154 8.98 18.54 0.71
C ASP A 154 8.36 17.79 1.90
N PHE A 155 7.43 16.86 1.65
CA PHE A 155 6.95 15.89 2.63
C PHE A 155 8.12 15.05 3.18
N LEU A 156 8.94 14.49 2.30
CA LEU A 156 10.09 13.67 2.68
C LEU A 156 11.12 14.48 3.50
N ALA A 157 11.43 15.71 3.07
CA ALA A 157 12.31 16.60 3.82
C ALA A 157 11.75 16.97 5.20
N THR A 158 10.43 17.11 5.30
CA THR A 158 9.76 17.39 6.58
C THR A 158 9.80 16.16 7.50
N LEU A 159 9.53 14.97 6.95
CA LEU A 159 9.49 13.72 7.69
C LEU A 159 10.85 13.34 8.30
N TYR A 160 11.93 13.48 7.53
CA TYR A 160 13.31 13.22 7.98
C TYR A 160 14.00 14.48 8.56
N GLY A 161 13.24 15.58 8.69
CA GLY A 161 13.75 16.84 9.22
C GLY A 161 13.95 16.81 10.74
N PRO A 162 14.54 17.88 11.31
CA PRO A 162 14.84 17.96 12.74
C PRO A 162 13.60 18.19 13.63
N THR A 163 12.40 18.29 13.05
CA THR A 163 11.18 18.61 13.80
C THR A 163 10.80 17.46 14.73
N GLU A 164 10.79 17.74 16.05
CA GLU A 164 10.54 16.75 17.10
C GLU A 164 9.23 15.96 16.92
N VAL A 165 8.17 16.60 16.40
CA VAL A 165 6.90 15.91 16.12
C VAL A 165 7.11 14.75 15.15
N TYR A 166 7.86 14.95 14.06
CA TYR A 166 8.09 13.92 13.05
C TYR A 166 9.11 12.87 13.49
N ARG A 167 10.10 13.23 14.31
CA ARG A 167 11.12 12.28 14.81
C ARG A 167 10.50 11.07 15.51
N GLY A 168 9.57 11.32 16.43
CA GLY A 168 8.89 10.24 17.16
C GLY A 168 8.04 9.36 16.25
N HIS A 169 7.41 9.94 15.23
CA HIS A 169 6.64 9.19 14.24
C HIS A 169 7.55 8.36 13.31
N LEU A 170 8.63 8.97 12.80
CA LEU A 170 9.59 8.33 11.91
C LEU A 170 10.27 7.13 12.60
N GLN A 171 10.67 7.27 13.86
CA GLN A 171 11.19 6.15 14.65
C GLN A 171 10.23 4.96 14.66
N ARG A 172 8.96 5.19 14.99
CA ARG A 172 7.94 4.11 15.02
C ARG A 172 7.68 3.51 13.64
N ILE A 173 7.72 4.32 12.57
CA ILE A 173 7.64 3.83 11.19
C ILE A 173 8.83 2.89 10.90
N CYS A 174 10.05 3.33 11.19
CA CYS A 174 11.26 2.55 10.93
C CYS A 174 11.32 1.27 11.78
N ASP A 175 10.87 1.30 13.04
CA ASP A 175 10.78 0.12 13.90
C ASP A 175 9.80 -0.92 13.34
N GLY A 176 8.60 -0.47 12.95
CA GLY A 176 7.61 -1.35 12.33
C GLY A 176 8.09 -1.91 10.99
N VAL A 177 8.70 -1.07 10.14
CA VAL A 177 9.27 -1.49 8.85
C VAL A 177 10.40 -2.50 9.03
N ASN A 178 11.31 -2.30 9.99
CA ASN A 178 12.35 -3.27 10.32
C ASN A 178 11.76 -4.61 10.75
N LYS A 179 10.77 -4.58 11.65
CA LYS A 179 10.09 -5.80 12.08
C LYS A 179 9.45 -6.54 10.89
N MET A 180 8.81 -5.82 9.97
CA MET A 180 8.26 -6.42 8.75
C MET A 180 9.35 -7.01 7.83
N LEU A 181 10.52 -6.38 7.74
CA LEU A 181 11.68 -6.91 7.00
C LEU A 181 12.19 -8.22 7.64
N ASP A 182 12.36 -8.24 8.96
CA ASP A 182 12.84 -9.40 9.71
C ASP A 182 11.88 -10.59 9.63
N GLU A 183 10.57 -10.34 9.61
CA GLU A 183 9.53 -11.36 9.46
C GLU A 183 9.32 -11.83 8.01
N GLY A 184 9.99 -11.20 7.03
CA GLY A 184 9.82 -11.52 5.60
C GLY A 184 8.47 -11.10 5.02
N ASN A 185 7.81 -10.12 5.65
CA ASN A 185 6.47 -9.62 5.31
C ASN A 185 6.48 -8.50 4.26
N LEU A 186 7.64 -8.20 3.65
CA LEU A 186 7.85 -7.18 2.61
C LEU A 186 8.30 -7.76 1.25
#